data_AF-A0A7V5V2P7-F1
#
_entry.id   AF-A0A7V5V2P7-F1
#
_cell.length_a   1.000
_cell.length_b   1.000
_cell.length_c   1.000
_cell.angle_alpha   90.00
_cell.angle_beta   90.00
_cell.angle_gamma   90.00
#
_symmetry.space_group_name_H-M   'P 1'
#
loop_
_entity.id
_entity.type
_entity.pdbx_description
1 polymer ?
#
loop_
_entity_poly.entity_id
_entity_poly.type
_entity_poly.pdbx_seq_one_letter_code
_entity_poly.pdbx_strand_id
1 'polypeptide(L)'
;MRILVFLFVSLSLLIPFSTHADLKKAPHFRLANIKGAGAVSDFTPHGTQPGINFGIAAANNCGDCHTGFTSDDLNFTPSATWSGSMMANATRDPLFWAAVDIANQDVPGVGDFCIRCHTPIGFYKGHTKNGAGNLDFANGCKLTGSVTSLDNKNNDYQGVNCHFCHRQEPQGPNGEALMTNNANVWLDDETCTNPDGNSNFGPCRKGPYNPPLQDFHAWEFSTFIQKSEFCGTCHNVSSPEVLNNGNLSFAKRLWDNGVETAVAMPIERTFAEWQNSSFSDLVYTDSFGGGTVTTFPDIRTGQSCQDCHMPESFDPKTRACSQTSEGARTGDLKKHEFAGGNSWMPAVLKNIYGDDLSAGALDRNAAFDRTITYALDMLQNNSAMIEASLVSATVAQAQVKVKITNLTGHKLPTGYPEGRRMWINLQVRDNANTLIFESGAYDAATAILTNDS
;
A
#
# COMPACT_ATOMS: atom_id res chain seq x y z
N MET A 1 1.45 24.73 15.72
CA MET A 1 2.60 24.12 15.02
C MET A 1 2.06 23.49 13.76
N ARG A 2 2.42 23.98 12.56
CA ARG A 2 1.92 23.42 11.29
C ARG A 2 2.85 22.27 10.89
N ILE A 3 2.31 21.07 10.75
CA ILE A 3 2.99 20.01 10.00
C ILE A 3 2.90 20.43 8.53
N LEU A 4 3.97 21.07 8.04
CA LEU A 4 4.11 21.39 6.62
C LEU A 4 4.42 20.10 5.86
N VAL A 5 3.39 19.57 5.21
CA VAL A 5 3.56 18.74 4.01
C VAL A 5 3.22 19.65 2.84
N PHE A 6 4.20 19.94 1.98
CA PHE A 6 4.04 20.95 0.95
C PHE A 6 3.21 20.47 -0.23
N LEU A 7 2.27 21.34 -0.58
CA LEU A 7 1.48 21.45 -1.80
C LEU A 7 2.36 22.09 -2.90
N PHE A 8 2.45 21.49 -4.09
CA PHE A 8 3.08 22.14 -5.24
C PHE A 8 2.07 23.06 -5.95
N VAL A 9 2.35 24.36 -6.00
CA VAL A 9 1.81 25.28 -7.00
C VAL A 9 2.94 25.58 -7.98
N SER A 10 2.76 25.19 -9.24
CA SER A 10 3.78 25.35 -10.27
C SER A 10 3.97 26.83 -10.63
N LEU A 11 5.21 27.29 -10.61
CA LEU A 11 5.63 28.47 -11.37
C LEU A 11 6.76 28.05 -12.31
N SER A 12 6.49 28.20 -13.61
CA SER A 12 7.31 27.75 -14.73
C SER A 12 8.66 28.47 -14.77
N LEU A 13 9.75 27.71 -14.64
CA LEU A 13 11.08 28.16 -15.01
C LEU A 13 11.50 27.45 -16.30
N LEU A 14 11.52 28.20 -17.40
CA LEU A 14 12.09 27.78 -18.68
C LEU A 14 13.61 27.66 -18.54
N ILE A 15 14.11 26.43 -18.51
CA ILE A 15 15.53 26.12 -18.75
C ILE A 15 15.64 25.60 -20.19
N PRO A 16 16.47 26.21 -21.06
CA PRO A 16 16.64 25.73 -22.42
C PRO A 16 17.42 24.42 -22.39
N PHE A 17 16.77 23.29 -22.69
CA PHE A 17 17.45 22.04 -22.94
C PHE A 17 18.18 22.13 -24.29
N SER A 18 19.51 22.05 -24.27
CA SER A 18 20.31 21.69 -25.43
C SER A 18 20.02 20.22 -25.78
N THR A 19 19.07 20.04 -26.70
CA THR A 19 18.84 18.89 -27.60
C THR A 19 18.83 17.46 -27.03
N HIS A 20 17.73 16.74 -27.28
CA HIS A 20 17.44 15.32 -27.05
C HIS A 20 18.45 14.26 -27.57
N ALA A 21 19.66 14.65 -28.01
CA ALA A 21 20.59 13.79 -28.75
C ALA A 21 21.67 13.11 -27.89
N ASP A 22 21.90 13.53 -26.64
CA ASP A 22 23.01 13.01 -25.81
C ASP A 22 22.60 11.99 -24.73
N LEU A 23 21.30 11.73 -24.53
CA LEU A 23 20.80 10.60 -23.72
C LEU A 23 21.02 9.23 -24.40
N LYS A 24 21.44 9.19 -25.66
CA LYS A 24 21.76 7.95 -26.42
C LYS A 24 23.23 7.54 -26.40
N LYS A 25 24.08 8.23 -25.63
CA LYS A 25 25.54 7.98 -25.57
C LYS A 25 26.03 7.40 -24.24
N ALA A 26 25.14 6.81 -23.43
CA ALA A 26 25.61 5.88 -22.40
C ALA A 26 26.25 4.67 -23.12
N PRO A 27 27.52 4.33 -22.86
CA PRO A 27 28.15 3.20 -23.52
C PRO A 27 27.37 1.93 -23.17
N HIS A 28 27.00 1.16 -24.19
CA HIS A 28 26.51 -0.20 -24.02
C HIS A 28 27.57 -0.98 -23.24
N PHE A 29 27.36 -1.20 -21.94
CA PHE A 29 28.10 -2.22 -21.21
C PHE A 29 27.74 -3.55 -21.84
N ARG A 30 28.67 -4.08 -22.65
CA ARG A 30 28.59 -5.45 -23.14
C ARG A 30 28.54 -6.35 -21.91
N LEU A 31 27.40 -7.00 -21.72
CA LEU A 31 27.23 -8.16 -20.86
C LEU A 31 28.28 -9.20 -21.27
N ALA A 32 29.42 -9.16 -20.59
CA ALA A 32 30.36 -10.27 -20.61
C ALA A 32 29.65 -11.42 -19.87
N ASN A 33 29.22 -12.40 -20.66
CA ASN A 33 28.83 -13.76 -20.25
C ASN A 33 29.11 -14.10 -18.78
N ILE A 34 28.12 -13.89 -17.90
CA ILE A 34 28.01 -14.66 -16.67
C ILE A 34 27.18 -15.91 -17.02
N LYS A 35 27.84 -16.85 -17.69
CA LYS A 35 27.43 -18.26 -17.64
C LYS A 35 28.08 -18.85 -16.40
N GLY A 36 27.28 -19.21 -15.39
CA GLY A 36 27.75 -20.12 -14.35
C GLY A 36 27.27 -19.85 -12.92
N ALA A 37 25.97 -19.93 -12.68
CA ALA A 37 25.37 -20.48 -11.45
C ALA A 37 23.94 -20.92 -11.85
N GLY A 38 23.44 -22.05 -11.35
CA GLY A 38 22.16 -22.63 -11.79
C GLY A 38 21.06 -21.57 -11.91
N ALA A 39 20.40 -21.50 -13.06
CA ALA A 39 19.41 -20.47 -13.34
C ALA A 39 18.35 -20.48 -12.24
N VAL A 40 18.17 -19.34 -11.58
CA VAL A 40 17.06 -19.15 -10.64
C VAL A 40 15.77 -19.49 -11.38
N SER A 41 15.01 -20.45 -10.86
CA SER A 41 13.79 -20.92 -11.50
C SER A 41 12.54 -20.22 -10.97
N ASP A 42 12.59 -19.68 -9.73
CA ASP A 42 11.43 -19.02 -9.13
C ASP A 42 11.82 -18.09 -7.97
N PHE A 43 11.30 -16.86 -7.97
CA PHE A 43 11.39 -15.87 -6.86
C PHE A 43 10.12 -15.82 -6.00
N THR A 44 9.08 -16.57 -6.38
CA THR A 44 7.78 -16.61 -5.71
C THR A 44 7.30 -18.05 -5.45
N PRO A 45 8.12 -18.91 -4.78
CA PRO A 45 7.88 -20.36 -4.69
C PRO A 45 6.74 -20.79 -3.76
N HIS A 46 6.09 -19.85 -3.06
CA HIS A 46 5.07 -20.13 -2.04
C HIS A 46 3.75 -19.44 -2.36
N GLY A 47 2.66 -19.91 -1.75
CA GLY A 47 1.30 -19.42 -2.00
C GLY A 47 0.75 -19.90 -3.34
N THR A 48 -0.44 -19.42 -3.71
CA THR A 48 -1.07 -19.74 -4.99
C THR A 48 -0.19 -19.26 -6.14
N GLN A 49 -0.04 -20.11 -7.16
CA GLN A 49 0.80 -19.88 -8.31
C GLN A 49 -0.02 -19.43 -9.54
N PRO A 50 0.60 -18.82 -10.56
CA PRO A 50 -0.07 -18.53 -11.83
C PRO A 50 -0.67 -19.79 -12.48
N GLY A 51 -1.66 -19.60 -13.36
CA GLY A 51 -2.37 -20.71 -14.00
C GLY A 51 -3.60 -21.20 -13.22
N ILE A 52 -4.17 -20.34 -12.39
CA ILE A 52 -5.43 -20.57 -11.66
C ILE A 52 -6.59 -20.86 -12.61
N ASN A 53 -7.52 -21.72 -12.19
CA ASN A 53 -8.71 -22.12 -12.93
C ASN A 53 -9.66 -20.95 -13.19
N PHE A 54 -9.79 -20.06 -12.20
CA PHE A 54 -10.62 -18.87 -12.26
C PHE A 54 -9.74 -17.63 -12.21
N GLY A 55 -9.55 -16.98 -13.36
CA GLY A 55 -8.78 -15.75 -13.46
C GLY A 55 -9.28 -14.63 -12.53
N ILE A 56 -8.37 -13.71 -12.16
CA ILE A 56 -8.75 -12.52 -11.40
C ILE A 56 -9.64 -11.63 -12.28
N ALA A 57 -10.85 -11.31 -11.80
CA ALA A 57 -11.77 -10.43 -12.48
C ALA A 57 -11.28 -8.98 -12.41
N ALA A 58 -11.63 -8.20 -13.42
CA ALA A 58 -11.27 -6.78 -13.46
C ALA A 58 -12.11 -5.95 -12.47
N ALA A 59 -11.55 -4.84 -11.99
CA ALA A 59 -12.18 -3.99 -10.99
C ALA A 59 -13.51 -3.39 -11.45
N ASN A 60 -13.65 -3.08 -12.75
CA ASN A 60 -14.89 -2.53 -13.30
C ASN A 60 -16.09 -3.47 -13.13
N ASN A 61 -15.90 -4.80 -13.13
CA ASN A 61 -16.97 -5.77 -12.87
C ASN A 61 -17.61 -5.57 -11.49
N CYS A 62 -16.82 -5.10 -10.50
CA CYS A 62 -17.30 -4.75 -9.18
C CYS A 62 -17.82 -3.30 -9.17
N GLY A 63 -17.12 -2.40 -9.87
CA GLY A 63 -17.44 -0.99 -9.97
C GLY A 63 -18.85 -0.69 -10.47
N ASP A 64 -19.42 -1.52 -11.34
CA ASP A 64 -20.78 -1.37 -11.87
C ASP A 64 -21.87 -1.31 -10.78
N CYS A 65 -21.64 -1.95 -9.62
CA CYS A 65 -22.54 -1.90 -8.47
C CYS A 65 -21.92 -1.21 -7.25
N HIS A 66 -20.60 -1.28 -7.08
CA HIS A 66 -19.90 -0.82 -5.88
C HIS A 66 -19.24 0.56 -6.01
N THR A 67 -19.49 1.30 -7.09
CA THR A 67 -19.11 2.72 -7.22
C THR A 67 -20.24 3.65 -6.75
N GLY A 68 -21.49 3.26 -6.98
CA GLY A 68 -22.66 4.11 -6.76
C GLY A 68 -23.11 4.88 -7.99
N PHE A 69 -24.25 5.56 -7.87
CA PHE A 69 -24.90 6.31 -8.96
C PHE A 69 -25.11 7.79 -8.63
N THR A 70 -24.91 8.18 -7.37
CA THR A 70 -25.03 9.57 -6.92
C THR A 70 -23.67 10.16 -6.61
N SER A 71 -23.57 11.49 -6.58
CA SER A 71 -22.36 12.20 -6.13
C SER A 71 -21.97 11.85 -4.70
N ASP A 72 -22.95 11.54 -3.85
CA ASP A 72 -22.73 11.23 -2.45
C ASP A 72 -22.11 9.84 -2.28
N ASP A 73 -22.52 8.88 -3.11
CA ASP A 73 -21.99 7.51 -3.08
C ASP A 73 -20.46 7.48 -3.23
N LEU A 74 -19.91 8.39 -4.04
CA LEU A 74 -18.46 8.48 -4.29
C LEU A 74 -17.63 8.71 -3.02
N ASN A 75 -18.27 9.12 -1.91
CA ASN A 75 -17.61 9.39 -0.64
C ASN A 75 -17.39 8.18 0.25
N PHE A 76 -18.11 7.08 0.01
CA PHE A 76 -18.11 5.94 0.93
C PHE A 76 -18.13 4.58 0.24
N THR A 77 -18.52 4.49 -1.03
CA THR A 77 -18.61 3.20 -1.70
C THR A 77 -17.22 2.59 -1.92
N PRO A 78 -17.10 1.24 -1.87
CA PRO A 78 -15.81 0.57 -1.96
C PRO A 78 -15.01 0.89 -3.22
N SER A 79 -15.63 0.87 -4.39
CA SER A 79 -14.93 1.12 -5.67
C SER A 79 -14.46 2.57 -5.79
N ALA A 80 -15.31 3.53 -5.39
CA ALA A 80 -14.97 4.94 -5.48
C ALA A 80 -13.80 5.30 -4.55
N THR A 81 -13.88 4.88 -3.29
CA THR A 81 -12.82 5.16 -2.28
C THR A 81 -11.52 4.41 -2.58
N TRP A 82 -11.58 3.22 -3.18
CA TRP A 82 -10.41 2.46 -3.64
C TRP A 82 -9.69 3.11 -4.82
N SER A 83 -10.42 3.66 -5.79
CA SER A 83 -9.89 3.98 -7.13
C SER A 83 -8.73 5.00 -7.17
N GLY A 84 -8.64 5.89 -6.18
CA GLY A 84 -7.55 6.86 -6.02
C GLY A 84 -6.37 6.35 -5.19
N SER A 85 -6.55 5.24 -4.48
CA SER A 85 -5.54 4.69 -3.57
C SER A 85 -4.32 4.16 -4.33
N MET A 86 -3.21 4.01 -3.62
CA MET A 86 -2.04 3.31 -4.19
C MET A 86 -2.30 1.82 -4.44
N MET A 87 -3.30 1.20 -3.80
CA MET A 87 -3.68 -0.18 -4.14
C MET A 87 -4.21 -0.27 -5.57
N ALA A 88 -5.12 0.62 -5.97
CA ALA A 88 -5.65 0.67 -7.34
C ALA A 88 -4.63 1.08 -8.40
N ASN A 89 -3.56 1.75 -7.98
CA ASN A 89 -2.58 2.37 -8.85
C ASN A 89 -1.16 1.81 -8.67
N ALA A 90 -0.99 0.70 -7.94
CA ALA A 90 0.31 0.11 -7.64
C ALA A 90 1.14 -0.23 -8.89
N THR A 91 0.46 -0.64 -9.98
CA THR A 91 1.09 -0.93 -11.27
C THR A 91 1.29 0.31 -12.14
N ARG A 92 0.60 1.41 -11.84
CA ARG A 92 0.69 2.68 -12.59
C ARG A 92 1.80 3.57 -12.05
N ASP A 93 2.37 3.23 -10.89
CA ASP A 93 3.41 3.99 -10.22
C ASP A 93 4.73 3.97 -11.03
N PRO A 94 5.21 5.11 -11.55
CA PRO A 94 6.48 5.18 -12.28
C PRO A 94 7.71 4.96 -11.39
N LEU A 95 7.64 5.31 -10.09
CA LEU A 95 8.72 5.04 -9.14
C LEU A 95 8.87 3.54 -8.89
N PHE A 96 7.75 2.81 -8.82
CA PHE A 96 7.76 1.35 -8.76
C PHE A 96 8.50 0.75 -9.97
N TRP A 97 8.18 1.18 -11.19
CA TRP A 97 8.84 0.65 -12.38
C TRP A 97 10.32 0.99 -12.46
N ALA A 98 10.73 2.17 -12.00
CA ALA A 98 12.14 2.52 -11.86
C ALA A 98 12.85 1.59 -10.87
N ALA A 99 12.23 1.28 -9.72
CA ALA A 99 12.78 0.34 -8.75
C ALA A 99 12.87 -1.10 -9.30
N VAL A 100 11.86 -1.56 -10.05
CA VAL A 100 11.86 -2.88 -10.71
C VAL A 100 12.98 -3.00 -11.74
N ASP A 101 13.25 -1.93 -12.50
CA ASP A 101 14.34 -1.92 -13.48
C ASP A 101 15.70 -2.09 -12.79
N ILE A 102 15.97 -1.28 -11.75
CA ILE A 102 17.20 -1.40 -10.96
C ILE A 102 17.31 -2.79 -10.28
N ALA A 103 16.22 -3.27 -9.68
CA ALA A 103 16.21 -4.58 -9.03
C ALA A 103 16.53 -5.72 -10.03
N ASN A 104 15.97 -5.68 -11.24
CA ASN A 104 16.28 -6.67 -12.29
C ASN A 104 17.71 -6.54 -12.83
N GLN A 105 18.33 -5.36 -12.78
CA GLN A 105 19.74 -5.20 -13.12
C GLN A 105 20.65 -5.86 -12.07
N ASP A 106 20.30 -5.74 -10.79
CA ASP A 106 21.06 -6.32 -9.68
C ASP A 106 20.83 -7.83 -9.51
N VAL A 107 19.58 -8.28 -9.70
CA VAL A 107 19.14 -9.66 -9.58
C VAL A 107 18.20 -9.99 -10.74
N PRO A 108 18.73 -10.52 -11.86
CA PRO A 108 17.92 -10.84 -13.03
C PRO A 108 16.73 -11.75 -12.71
N GLY A 109 15.52 -11.33 -13.10
CA GLY A 109 14.29 -12.09 -12.90
C GLY A 109 13.53 -11.74 -11.61
N VAL A 110 14.11 -10.95 -10.70
CA VAL A 110 13.49 -10.62 -9.41
C VAL A 110 12.21 -9.78 -9.56
N GLY A 111 12.01 -9.11 -10.70
CA GLY A 111 10.80 -8.33 -10.91
C GLY A 111 9.50 -9.15 -10.84
N ASP A 112 9.54 -10.48 -11.04
CA ASP A 112 8.39 -11.37 -10.79
C ASP A 112 7.88 -11.25 -9.34
N PHE A 113 8.80 -11.20 -8.37
CA PHE A 113 8.49 -11.01 -6.96
C PHE A 113 7.83 -9.64 -6.70
N CYS A 114 8.35 -8.58 -7.32
CA CYS A 114 7.79 -7.23 -7.17
C CYS A 114 6.37 -7.14 -7.76
N ILE A 115 6.20 -7.72 -8.95
CA ILE A 115 4.96 -7.63 -9.71
C ILE A 115 3.84 -8.45 -9.06
N ARG A 116 4.15 -9.54 -8.33
CA ARG A 116 3.15 -10.30 -7.57
C ARG A 116 2.29 -9.42 -6.65
N CYS A 117 2.91 -8.43 -5.99
CA CYS A 117 2.21 -7.47 -5.12
C CYS A 117 1.56 -6.34 -5.94
N HIS A 118 2.26 -5.85 -6.97
CA HIS A 118 1.89 -4.60 -7.65
C HIS A 118 0.95 -4.78 -8.84
N THR A 119 0.87 -5.97 -9.46
CA THR A 119 -0.23 -6.38 -10.34
C THR A 119 -0.53 -7.88 -10.16
N PRO A 120 -1.30 -8.23 -9.12
CA PRO A 120 -1.74 -9.60 -8.92
C PRO A 120 -2.43 -10.19 -10.16
N ILE A 121 -3.26 -9.41 -10.86
CA ILE A 121 -3.93 -9.88 -12.08
C ILE A 121 -2.93 -10.28 -13.18
N GLY A 122 -1.86 -9.49 -13.40
CA GLY A 122 -0.82 -9.81 -14.37
C GLY A 122 0.01 -11.02 -13.93
N PHE A 123 0.38 -11.09 -12.65
CA PHE A 123 1.08 -12.23 -12.08
C PHE A 123 0.31 -13.54 -12.27
N TYR A 124 -0.95 -13.61 -11.85
CA TYR A 124 -1.75 -14.85 -11.92
C TYR A 124 -2.12 -15.26 -13.36
N LYS A 125 -2.13 -14.32 -14.31
CA LYS A 125 -2.20 -14.63 -15.76
C LYS A 125 -0.92 -15.23 -16.32
N GLY A 126 0.18 -15.25 -15.56
CA GLY A 126 1.48 -15.75 -16.00
C GLY A 126 2.23 -14.75 -16.88
N HIS A 127 1.99 -13.44 -16.71
CA HIS A 127 2.65 -12.40 -17.49
C HIS A 127 4.05 -12.00 -16.97
N THR A 128 4.52 -12.61 -15.88
CA THR A 128 5.83 -12.32 -15.27
C THR A 128 6.74 -13.53 -15.18
N LYS A 129 6.15 -14.71 -14.99
CA LYS A 129 6.76 -16.01 -15.15
C LYS A 129 5.84 -16.90 -15.96
N ASN A 130 6.38 -17.63 -16.95
CA ASN A 130 5.58 -18.66 -17.62
C ASN A 130 5.42 -19.88 -16.68
N GLY A 131 4.45 -20.76 -16.97
CA GLY A 131 4.21 -21.98 -16.18
C GLY A 131 5.36 -23.01 -16.15
N ALA A 132 6.50 -22.70 -16.77
CA ALA A 132 7.74 -23.48 -16.73
C ALA A 132 8.89 -22.78 -15.99
N GLY A 133 8.63 -21.65 -15.32
CA GLY A 133 9.64 -20.90 -14.54
C GLY A 133 10.55 -19.99 -15.36
N ASN A 134 10.20 -19.68 -16.63
CA ASN A 134 10.95 -18.69 -17.40
C ASN A 134 10.62 -17.27 -16.91
N LEU A 135 11.65 -16.55 -16.45
CA LEU A 135 11.60 -15.20 -15.89
C LEU A 135 11.96 -14.09 -16.90
N ASP A 136 12.03 -14.40 -18.22
CA ASP A 136 12.30 -13.43 -19.29
C ASP A 136 11.32 -12.23 -19.30
N PHE A 137 10.15 -12.38 -18.66
CA PHE A 137 9.10 -11.38 -18.58
C PHE A 137 8.95 -10.76 -17.19
N ALA A 138 9.88 -11.02 -16.27
CA ALA A 138 9.89 -10.48 -14.91
C ALA A 138 10.01 -8.94 -14.87
N ASN A 139 10.38 -8.30 -15.99
CA ASN A 139 10.34 -6.85 -16.15
C ASN A 139 8.95 -6.30 -16.51
N GLY A 140 7.92 -7.15 -16.60
CA GLY A 140 6.55 -6.76 -16.94
C GLY A 140 6.29 -6.59 -18.43
N CYS A 141 7.20 -6.94 -19.33
CA CYS A 141 7.01 -6.71 -20.78
C CYS A 141 5.88 -7.52 -21.44
N LYS A 142 5.27 -8.48 -20.72
CA LYS A 142 4.09 -9.22 -21.15
C LYS A 142 2.79 -8.76 -20.47
N LEU A 143 2.84 -7.75 -19.60
CA LEU A 143 1.62 -7.12 -19.10
C LEU A 143 0.80 -6.56 -20.25
N THR A 144 -0.51 -6.68 -20.13
CA THR A 144 -1.48 -6.26 -21.13
C THR A 144 -2.17 -4.96 -20.71
N GLY A 145 -2.58 -4.15 -21.68
CA GLY A 145 -3.16 -2.81 -21.45
C GLY A 145 -2.11 -1.70 -21.38
N SER A 146 -2.44 -0.61 -20.69
CA SER A 146 -1.55 0.54 -20.47
C SER A 146 -1.84 1.21 -19.14
N VAL A 147 -0.90 2.02 -18.66
CA VAL A 147 -1.06 2.83 -17.44
C VAL A 147 -2.26 3.79 -17.48
N THR A 148 -2.67 4.22 -18.68
CA THR A 148 -3.83 5.10 -18.92
C THR A 148 -5.10 4.36 -19.34
N SER A 149 -5.04 3.04 -19.53
CA SER A 149 -6.23 2.26 -19.87
C SER A 149 -7.17 2.18 -18.68
N LEU A 150 -8.47 2.29 -18.96
CA LEU A 150 -9.52 2.01 -17.98
C LEU A 150 -9.46 0.56 -17.48
N ASP A 151 -10.02 0.33 -16.31
CA ASP A 151 -10.07 -1.00 -15.71
C ASP A 151 -11.00 -1.90 -16.53
N ASN A 152 -10.47 -3.00 -17.07
CA ASN A 152 -11.18 -4.05 -17.78
C ASN A 152 -10.35 -5.34 -17.83
N LYS A 153 -10.94 -6.47 -18.24
CA LYS A 153 -10.25 -7.77 -18.23
C LYS A 153 -8.93 -7.85 -19.02
N ASN A 154 -8.72 -6.95 -19.99
CA ASN A 154 -7.53 -6.90 -20.86
C ASN A 154 -6.46 -5.90 -20.36
N ASN A 155 -6.64 -5.30 -19.19
CA ASN A 155 -5.72 -4.34 -18.63
C ASN A 155 -5.17 -4.84 -17.29
N ASP A 156 -3.87 -5.08 -17.21
CA ASP A 156 -3.21 -5.56 -15.99
C ASP A 156 -2.78 -4.42 -15.06
N TYR A 157 -2.95 -3.16 -15.47
CA TYR A 157 -2.48 -2.00 -14.71
C TYR A 157 -3.41 -1.59 -13.55
N GLN A 158 -4.30 -2.48 -13.08
CA GLN A 158 -5.34 -2.19 -12.07
C GLN A 158 -4.89 -2.37 -10.62
N GLY A 159 -3.60 -2.60 -10.41
CA GLY A 159 -3.04 -2.78 -9.07
C GLY A 159 -3.65 -3.95 -8.30
N VAL A 160 -3.69 -3.80 -6.99
CA VAL A 160 -4.33 -4.71 -6.04
C VAL A 160 -5.85 -4.47 -6.10
N ASN A 161 -6.56 -5.32 -6.83
CA ASN A 161 -7.96 -5.13 -7.17
C ASN A 161 -8.94 -5.89 -6.26
N CYS A 162 -10.23 -5.59 -6.41
CA CYS A 162 -11.30 -6.15 -5.59
C CYS A 162 -11.30 -7.67 -5.57
N HIS A 163 -11.28 -8.32 -6.74
CA HIS A 163 -11.40 -9.77 -6.81
C HIS A 163 -10.20 -10.49 -6.20
N PHE A 164 -9.01 -9.90 -6.29
CA PHE A 164 -7.82 -10.46 -5.63
C PHE A 164 -7.95 -10.41 -4.10
N CYS A 165 -8.26 -9.24 -3.51
CA CYS A 165 -8.42 -9.10 -2.06
C CYS A 165 -9.58 -9.95 -1.53
N HIS A 166 -10.73 -9.91 -2.20
CA HIS A 166 -11.93 -10.63 -1.78
C HIS A 166 -11.91 -12.12 -2.14
N ARG A 167 -10.76 -12.69 -2.54
CA ARG A 167 -10.57 -14.14 -2.74
C ARG A 167 -9.52 -14.77 -1.83
N GLN A 168 -8.81 -13.98 -1.03
CA GLN A 168 -7.72 -14.54 -0.23
C GLN A 168 -8.25 -15.49 0.86
N GLU A 169 -7.52 -16.58 1.08
CA GLU A 169 -7.78 -17.59 2.11
C GLU A 169 -6.77 -17.48 3.27
N PRO A 170 -7.19 -17.83 4.50
CA PRO A 170 -6.26 -17.95 5.61
C PRO A 170 -5.40 -19.22 5.54
N GLN A 171 -5.71 -20.17 4.65
CA GLN A 171 -5.00 -21.44 4.50
C GLN A 171 -4.95 -21.88 3.04
N GLY A 172 -3.97 -22.71 2.69
CA GLY A 172 -3.90 -23.32 1.37
C GLY A 172 -4.92 -24.46 1.19
N PRO A 173 -5.10 -24.92 -0.06
CA PRO A 173 -6.10 -25.95 -0.40
C PRO A 173 -5.87 -27.31 0.29
N ASN A 174 -4.67 -27.59 0.79
CA ASN A 174 -4.34 -28.79 1.55
C ASN A 174 -4.14 -28.51 3.05
N GLY A 175 -4.62 -27.37 3.56
CA GLY A 175 -4.45 -26.96 4.94
C GLY A 175 -3.07 -26.34 5.25
N GLU A 176 -2.37 -25.85 4.22
CA GLU A 176 -1.11 -25.12 4.40
C GLU A 176 -1.35 -23.85 5.23
N ALA A 177 -0.39 -23.52 6.10
CA ALA A 177 -0.52 -22.38 7.00
C ALA A 177 -0.57 -21.03 6.24
N LEU A 178 -1.17 -20.03 6.89
CA LEU A 178 -1.09 -18.64 6.47
C LEU A 178 0.37 -18.18 6.42
N MET A 179 0.73 -17.43 5.39
CA MET A 179 2.00 -16.72 5.30
C MET A 179 1.75 -15.21 5.28
N THR A 180 2.29 -14.50 6.28
CA THR A 180 2.12 -13.06 6.46
C THR A 180 3.33 -12.29 5.95
N ASN A 181 3.81 -12.62 4.75
CA ASN A 181 4.94 -11.96 4.12
C ASN A 181 4.98 -12.19 2.60
N ASN A 182 5.67 -11.29 1.89
CA ASN A 182 6.12 -11.47 0.49
C ASN A 182 4.99 -11.80 -0.52
N ALA A 183 3.77 -11.36 -0.22
CA ALA A 183 2.55 -11.72 -0.93
C ALA A 183 2.39 -13.23 -1.15
N ASN A 184 2.82 -14.05 -0.20
CA ASN A 184 2.60 -15.50 -0.21
C ASN A 184 1.14 -15.83 0.10
N VAL A 185 0.25 -15.39 -0.78
CA VAL A 185 -1.20 -15.42 -0.59
C VAL A 185 -1.78 -16.74 -1.09
N TRP A 186 -2.74 -17.27 -0.36
CA TRP A 186 -3.63 -18.33 -0.83
C TRP A 186 -4.89 -17.71 -1.42
N LEU A 187 -5.30 -18.14 -2.62
CA LEU A 187 -6.54 -17.70 -3.26
C LEU A 187 -7.53 -18.85 -3.35
N ASP A 188 -8.81 -18.54 -3.07
CA ASP A 188 -9.94 -19.38 -3.46
C ASP A 188 -9.96 -19.48 -5.00
N ASP A 189 -9.78 -20.70 -5.50
CA ASP A 189 -9.78 -21.03 -6.93
C ASP A 189 -10.78 -22.15 -7.25
N GLU A 190 -11.85 -22.24 -6.45
CA GLU A 190 -12.91 -23.21 -6.60
C GLU A 190 -14.23 -22.53 -6.99
N THR A 191 -15.24 -23.33 -7.34
CA THR A 191 -16.58 -22.77 -7.60
C THR A 191 -17.28 -22.54 -6.28
N CYS A 192 -17.78 -21.33 -6.08
CA CYS A 192 -18.53 -20.98 -4.89
C CYS A 192 -19.85 -21.75 -4.86
N THR A 193 -20.09 -22.43 -3.74
CA THR A 193 -21.42 -22.91 -3.39
C THR A 193 -22.03 -21.89 -2.44
N ASN A 194 -22.99 -21.09 -2.91
CA ASN A 194 -23.62 -20.13 -2.02
C ASN A 194 -24.29 -20.84 -0.85
N PRO A 195 -24.37 -20.20 0.34
CA PRO A 195 -25.11 -20.74 1.48
C PRO A 195 -26.61 -21.00 1.20
N ASP A 196 -27.18 -20.37 0.17
CA ASP A 196 -28.57 -20.56 -0.28
C ASP A 196 -28.74 -21.72 -1.30
N GLY A 197 -27.65 -22.40 -1.66
CA GLY A 197 -27.64 -23.51 -2.62
C GLY A 197 -27.54 -23.09 -4.09
N ASN A 198 -27.47 -21.79 -4.41
CA ASN A 198 -27.25 -21.34 -5.77
C ASN A 198 -25.76 -21.43 -6.14
N SER A 199 -25.44 -22.21 -7.17
CA SER A 199 -24.09 -22.22 -7.74
C SER A 199 -23.93 -21.03 -8.68
N ASN A 200 -23.10 -20.07 -8.31
CA ASN A 200 -22.66 -19.01 -9.20
C ASN A 200 -21.35 -19.42 -9.90
N PHE A 201 -21.09 -18.90 -11.10
CA PHE A 201 -19.87 -19.22 -11.83
C PHE A 201 -18.65 -18.56 -11.14
N GLY A 202 -17.75 -19.39 -10.60
CA GLY A 202 -16.46 -18.99 -10.05
C GLY A 202 -16.40 -18.80 -8.52
N PRO A 203 -15.28 -18.28 -7.99
CA PRO A 203 -14.96 -18.24 -6.56
C PRO A 203 -15.82 -17.30 -5.73
N CYS A 204 -15.91 -17.53 -4.43
CA CYS A 204 -16.71 -16.68 -3.55
C CYS A 204 -16.07 -15.29 -3.39
N ARG A 205 -16.89 -14.23 -3.29
CA ARG A 205 -16.41 -12.92 -2.82
C ARG A 205 -16.51 -12.89 -1.30
N LYS A 206 -15.36 -12.83 -0.64
CA LYS A 206 -15.24 -12.85 0.81
C LYS A 206 -15.50 -11.50 1.41
N GLY A 207 -16.39 -11.43 2.40
CA GLY A 207 -16.72 -10.19 3.08
C GLY A 207 -16.98 -10.39 4.57
N PRO A 208 -17.06 -9.29 5.33
CA PRO A 208 -17.27 -9.34 6.76
C PRO A 208 -18.75 -9.50 7.18
N TYR A 209 -19.68 -9.69 6.24
CA TYR A 209 -21.11 -9.65 6.53
C TYR A 209 -21.77 -11.01 6.41
N ASN A 210 -22.63 -11.35 7.38
CA ASN A 210 -23.40 -12.59 7.39
C ASN A 210 -24.79 -12.39 8.06
N PRO A 211 -25.91 -12.58 7.35
CA PRO A 211 -26.00 -12.69 5.88
C PRO A 211 -25.68 -11.33 5.22
N PRO A 212 -25.34 -11.29 3.93
CA PRO A 212 -25.32 -10.04 3.18
C PRO A 212 -26.74 -9.51 3.00
N LEU A 213 -26.86 -8.20 2.76
CA LEU A 213 -28.16 -7.55 2.58
C LEU A 213 -28.86 -7.94 1.27
N GLN A 214 -28.09 -8.26 0.22
CA GLN A 214 -28.57 -8.78 -1.06
C GLN A 214 -27.47 -9.65 -1.71
N ASP A 215 -27.88 -10.68 -2.46
CA ASP A 215 -26.98 -11.59 -3.18
C ASP A 215 -27.15 -11.44 -4.70
N PHE A 216 -26.21 -10.75 -5.34
CA PHE A 216 -26.13 -10.60 -6.80
C PHE A 216 -24.96 -11.38 -7.41
N HIS A 217 -24.11 -11.96 -6.56
CA HIS A 217 -22.92 -12.70 -6.93
C HIS A 217 -22.46 -13.53 -5.74
N ALA A 218 -21.82 -14.65 -6.02
CA ALA A 218 -21.38 -15.60 -5.01
C ALA A 218 -20.58 -14.94 -3.88
N TRP A 219 -20.92 -15.24 -2.63
CA TRP A 219 -20.29 -14.61 -1.47
C TRP A 219 -20.02 -15.62 -0.35
N GLU A 220 -19.05 -15.28 0.49
CA GLU A 220 -18.72 -16.06 1.68
C GLU A 220 -18.37 -15.10 2.82
N PHE A 221 -18.85 -15.41 4.03
CA PHE A 221 -18.42 -14.69 5.22
C PHE A 221 -16.99 -15.08 5.58
N SER A 222 -16.12 -14.08 5.74
CA SER A 222 -14.73 -14.29 6.14
C SER A 222 -14.37 -13.43 7.35
N THR A 223 -13.85 -14.08 8.39
CA THR A 223 -13.19 -13.38 9.50
C THR A 223 -11.76 -12.97 9.12
N PHE A 224 -11.15 -13.62 8.13
CA PHE A 224 -9.77 -13.36 7.75
C PHE A 224 -9.58 -11.96 7.17
N ILE A 225 -10.50 -11.49 6.31
CA ILE A 225 -10.44 -10.15 5.73
C ILE A 225 -10.53 -9.01 6.76
N GLN A 226 -10.93 -9.31 8.00
CA GLN A 226 -11.02 -8.38 9.13
C GLN A 226 -9.78 -8.37 10.02
N LYS A 227 -8.80 -9.24 9.75
CA LYS A 227 -7.58 -9.40 10.56
C LYS A 227 -6.40 -8.66 9.96
N SER A 228 -5.51 -8.11 10.79
CA SER A 228 -4.27 -7.46 10.32
C SER A 228 -3.36 -8.41 9.55
N GLU A 229 -3.41 -9.71 9.85
CA GLU A 229 -2.66 -10.75 9.15
C GLU A 229 -2.98 -10.78 7.64
N PHE A 230 -4.20 -10.40 7.25
CA PHE A 230 -4.57 -10.23 5.84
C PHE A 230 -3.68 -9.18 5.16
N CYS A 231 -3.51 -8.01 5.78
CA CYS A 231 -2.62 -6.97 5.30
C CYS A 231 -1.14 -7.39 5.41
N GLY A 232 -0.81 -8.19 6.42
CA GLY A 232 0.53 -8.74 6.64
C GLY A 232 1.06 -9.57 5.48
N THR A 233 0.19 -10.22 4.72
CA THR A 233 0.58 -10.96 3.50
C THR A 233 1.42 -10.10 2.56
N CYS A 234 1.11 -8.81 2.41
CA CYS A 234 1.86 -7.88 1.56
C CYS A 234 2.74 -6.88 2.34
N HIS A 235 2.32 -6.47 3.54
CA HIS A 235 2.99 -5.42 4.33
C HIS A 235 4.04 -5.93 5.32
N ASN A 236 4.69 -7.04 4.97
CA ASN A 236 5.85 -7.59 5.65
C ASN A 236 6.79 -8.16 4.58
N VAL A 237 7.79 -7.38 4.17
CA VAL A 237 8.54 -7.64 2.94
C VAL A 237 9.99 -7.92 3.26
N SER A 238 10.47 -9.09 2.88
CA SER A 238 11.88 -9.46 2.94
C SER A 238 12.37 -9.84 1.56
N SER A 239 13.69 -9.83 1.37
CA SER A 239 14.29 -10.43 0.18
C SER A 239 13.69 -11.83 -0.08
N PRO A 240 13.28 -12.13 -1.32
CA PRO A 240 12.51 -13.33 -1.62
C PRO A 240 13.30 -14.61 -1.36
N GLU A 241 12.56 -15.66 -1.01
CA GLU A 241 13.05 -17.03 -1.15
C GLU A 241 13.08 -17.40 -2.63
N VAL A 242 14.14 -18.10 -2.99
CA VAL A 242 14.48 -18.45 -4.36
C VAL A 242 14.63 -19.94 -4.44
N LEU A 243 13.86 -20.56 -5.34
CA LEU A 243 14.00 -21.97 -5.68
C LEU A 243 15.04 -22.12 -6.78
N ASN A 244 16.11 -22.86 -6.51
CA ASN A 244 17.15 -23.18 -7.47
C ASN A 244 17.47 -24.68 -7.42
N ASN A 245 17.14 -25.42 -8.48
CA ASN A 245 17.34 -26.87 -8.58
C ASN A 245 16.79 -27.66 -7.37
N GLY A 246 15.61 -27.27 -6.88
CA GLY A 246 14.96 -27.91 -5.73
C GLY A 246 15.44 -27.43 -4.35
N ASN A 247 16.43 -26.54 -4.29
CA ASN A 247 16.91 -25.96 -3.03
C ASN A 247 16.37 -24.54 -2.84
N LEU A 248 15.85 -24.25 -1.64
CA LEU A 248 15.41 -22.92 -1.23
C LEU A 248 16.56 -22.14 -0.59
N SER A 249 16.68 -20.86 -0.95
CA SER A 249 17.64 -19.92 -0.37
C SER A 249 17.10 -18.49 -0.46
N PHE A 250 17.61 -17.54 0.33
CA PHE A 250 17.23 -16.13 0.19
C PHE A 250 18.07 -15.44 -0.90
N ALA A 251 17.44 -14.63 -1.74
CA ALA A 251 18.13 -13.85 -2.78
C ALA A 251 19.20 -12.91 -2.19
N LYS A 252 18.89 -12.29 -1.05
CA LYS A 252 19.81 -11.49 -0.23
C LYS A 252 19.57 -11.79 1.25
N ARG A 253 20.65 -12.03 1.98
CA ARG A 253 20.63 -12.20 3.43
C ARG A 253 21.01 -10.90 4.13
N LEU A 254 20.54 -10.73 5.36
CA LEU A 254 20.93 -9.61 6.21
C LEU A 254 22.40 -9.75 6.62
N TRP A 255 23.13 -8.65 6.58
CA TRP A 255 24.49 -8.53 7.11
C TRP A 255 24.46 -7.75 8.42
N ASP A 256 25.05 -8.31 9.48
CA ASP A 256 25.15 -7.69 10.80
C ASP A 256 26.63 -7.62 11.20
N ASN A 257 27.14 -6.40 11.46
CA ASN A 257 28.54 -6.13 11.80
C ASN A 257 29.57 -6.83 10.87
N GLY A 258 29.26 -6.87 9.56
CA GLY A 258 30.12 -7.49 8.55
C GLY A 258 29.99 -9.01 8.44
N VAL A 259 29.09 -9.65 9.18
CA VAL A 259 28.79 -11.08 9.10
C VAL A 259 27.45 -11.30 8.41
N GLU A 260 27.43 -12.15 7.38
CA GLU A 260 26.18 -12.57 6.75
C GLU A 260 25.40 -13.51 7.68
N THR A 261 24.13 -13.20 7.90
CA THR A 261 23.24 -13.96 8.80
C THR A 261 22.43 -15.01 8.05
N ALA A 262 21.73 -15.88 8.78
CA ALA A 262 20.79 -16.83 8.19
C ALA A 262 19.44 -16.19 7.78
N VAL A 263 19.24 -14.89 8.02
CA VAL A 263 17.95 -14.21 7.89
C VAL A 263 17.86 -13.47 6.55
N ALA A 264 16.68 -13.48 5.91
CA ALA A 264 16.42 -12.69 4.71
C ALA A 264 16.60 -11.18 4.99
N MET A 265 17.16 -10.44 4.04
CA MET A 265 17.30 -8.98 4.18
C MET A 265 15.92 -8.33 4.36
N PRO A 266 15.66 -7.60 5.47
CA PRO A 266 14.42 -6.85 5.65
C PRO A 266 14.31 -5.70 4.65
N ILE A 267 13.16 -5.59 3.98
CA ILE A 267 12.80 -4.44 3.13
C ILE A 267 11.73 -3.63 3.87
N GLU A 268 10.60 -4.25 4.22
CA GLU A 268 9.54 -3.61 5.00
C GLU A 268 9.13 -4.49 6.18
N ARG A 269 8.76 -3.88 7.30
CA ARG A 269 8.35 -4.59 8.53
C ARG A 269 7.06 -4.04 9.13
N THR A 270 6.23 -3.35 8.35
CA THR A 270 5.04 -2.66 8.86
C THR A 270 4.11 -3.56 9.67
N PHE A 271 3.78 -4.75 9.17
CA PHE A 271 2.96 -5.70 9.91
C PHE A 271 3.67 -6.22 11.17
N ALA A 272 4.95 -6.57 11.09
CA ALA A 272 5.71 -7.02 12.26
C ALA A 272 5.87 -5.91 13.32
N GLU A 273 6.02 -4.65 12.91
CA GLU A 273 6.02 -3.49 13.78
C GLU A 273 4.68 -3.33 14.50
N TRP A 274 3.57 -3.54 13.77
CA TRP A 274 2.23 -3.60 14.37
C TRP A 274 2.06 -4.75 15.34
N GLN A 275 2.48 -5.95 14.95
CA GLN A 275 2.39 -7.14 15.79
C GLN A 275 3.20 -7.02 17.09
N ASN A 276 4.21 -6.15 17.12
CA ASN A 276 5.03 -5.89 18.31
C ASN A 276 4.64 -4.59 19.02
N SER A 277 3.49 -3.98 18.69
CA SER A 277 2.98 -2.80 19.36
C SER A 277 1.78 -3.12 20.25
N SER A 278 1.42 -2.18 21.12
CA SER A 278 0.22 -2.23 21.96
C SER A 278 -1.09 -2.29 21.17
N PHE A 279 -1.08 -1.98 19.87
CA PHE A 279 -2.27 -2.06 19.02
C PHE A 279 -2.62 -3.50 18.64
N SER A 280 -1.66 -4.41 18.66
CA SER A 280 -1.91 -5.84 18.39
C SER A 280 -2.48 -6.61 19.58
N ASP A 281 -2.46 -6.01 20.78
CA ASP A 281 -2.93 -6.67 22.00
C ASP A 281 -4.46 -6.66 22.07
N LEU A 282 -5.07 -7.83 21.88
CA LEU A 282 -6.52 -8.03 21.91
C LEU A 282 -7.08 -8.11 23.34
N VAL A 283 -6.24 -8.06 24.38
CA VAL A 283 -6.71 -8.06 25.77
C VAL A 283 -7.20 -6.67 26.15
N TYR A 284 -8.42 -6.58 26.68
CA TYR A 284 -8.90 -5.36 27.32
C TYR A 284 -7.93 -4.96 28.44
N THR A 285 -7.26 -3.84 28.28
CA THR A 285 -6.37 -3.30 29.33
C THR A 285 -7.14 -2.84 30.58
N ASP A 286 -8.48 -2.83 30.57
CA ASP A 286 -9.31 -2.69 31.78
C ASP A 286 -10.73 -3.32 31.71
N SER A 287 -10.88 -4.64 31.90
CA SER A 287 -12.25 -5.23 32.06
C SER A 287 -12.99 -4.75 33.34
N PHE A 288 -12.37 -3.94 34.20
CA PHE A 288 -13.00 -3.25 35.32
C PHE A 288 -12.55 -1.78 35.32
N GLY A 289 -13.22 -0.96 34.51
CA GLY A 289 -12.95 0.47 34.33
C GLY A 289 -12.76 1.21 35.65
N GLY A 290 -11.62 1.88 35.78
CA GLY A 290 -11.29 2.70 36.96
C GLY A 290 -9.82 3.10 37.10
N GLY A 291 -8.91 2.53 36.31
CA GLY A 291 -7.50 2.93 36.31
C GLY A 291 -7.28 4.30 35.67
N THR A 292 -6.45 5.14 36.28
CA THR A 292 -5.91 6.36 35.64
C THR A 292 -5.13 5.95 34.39
N VAL A 293 -5.35 6.61 33.25
CA VAL A 293 -4.56 6.42 32.03
C VAL A 293 -3.10 6.73 32.35
N THR A 294 -2.23 5.71 32.36
CA THR A 294 -0.79 5.87 32.63
C THR A 294 0.05 5.78 31.35
N THR A 295 -0.53 5.33 30.24
CA THR A 295 0.10 5.18 28.92
C THR A 295 -0.73 5.87 27.84
N PHE A 296 -0.10 6.59 26.91
CA PHE A 296 -0.76 7.27 25.80
C PHE A 296 -0.11 6.88 24.46
N PRO A 297 -0.88 6.51 23.41
CA PRO A 297 -2.35 6.51 23.34
C PRO A 297 -3.03 5.50 24.29
N ASP A 298 -4.23 5.85 24.78
CA ASP A 298 -5.06 5.00 25.66
C ASP A 298 -5.79 3.94 24.83
N ILE A 299 -5.11 2.83 24.54
CA ILE A 299 -5.66 1.73 23.75
C ILE A 299 -6.38 0.76 24.69
N ARG A 300 -7.71 0.82 24.67
CA ARG A 300 -8.59 -0.01 25.51
C ARG A 300 -8.84 -1.41 24.93
N THR A 301 -8.70 -1.53 23.62
CA THR A 301 -8.85 -2.76 22.84
C THR A 301 -7.86 -2.72 21.67
N GLY A 302 -7.27 -3.86 21.32
CA GLY A 302 -6.46 -3.96 20.11
C GLY A 302 -7.20 -3.44 18.87
N GLN A 303 -6.44 -2.85 17.95
CA GLN A 303 -6.94 -2.28 16.70
C GLN A 303 -6.23 -2.93 15.52
N SER A 304 -7.02 -3.37 14.54
CA SER A 304 -6.54 -3.95 13.31
C SER A 304 -6.02 -2.89 12.33
N CYS A 305 -5.29 -3.31 11.30
CA CYS A 305 -4.92 -2.42 10.19
C CYS A 305 -6.16 -1.75 9.57
N GLN A 306 -7.24 -2.50 9.44
CA GLN A 306 -8.51 -2.09 8.86
C GLN A 306 -9.18 -0.98 9.68
N ASP A 307 -9.04 -0.97 11.01
CA ASP A 307 -9.68 0.03 11.86
C ASP A 307 -9.17 1.45 11.59
N CYS A 308 -7.89 1.60 11.21
CA CYS A 308 -7.31 2.89 10.86
C CYS A 308 -7.30 3.16 9.34
N HIS A 309 -6.97 2.15 8.53
CA HIS A 309 -6.77 2.34 7.07
C HIS A 309 -8.02 2.08 6.23
N MET A 310 -9.08 1.52 6.82
CA MET A 310 -10.39 1.35 6.21
C MET A 310 -11.48 1.95 7.10
N PRO A 311 -11.47 3.27 7.34
CA PRO A 311 -12.37 3.91 8.30
C PRO A 311 -13.84 3.66 7.96
N GLU A 312 -14.68 3.59 8.99
CA GLU A 312 -16.13 3.48 8.82
C GLU A 312 -16.73 4.74 8.21
N SER A 313 -17.76 4.56 7.39
CA SER A 313 -18.61 5.65 6.92
C SER A 313 -19.81 5.82 7.83
N PHE A 314 -19.96 7.03 8.38
CA PHE A 314 -21.12 7.45 9.18
C PHE A 314 -22.11 8.32 8.38
N ASP A 315 -21.91 8.47 7.07
CA ASP A 315 -22.84 9.21 6.21
C ASP A 315 -24.22 8.52 6.24
N PRO A 316 -25.34 9.24 6.49
CA PRO A 316 -26.68 8.65 6.54
C PRO A 316 -27.11 7.92 5.26
N LYS A 317 -26.47 8.17 4.12
CA LYS A 317 -26.74 7.52 2.83
C LYS A 317 -25.87 6.30 2.57
N THR A 318 -24.94 5.99 3.47
CA THR A 318 -23.94 4.93 3.31
C THR A 318 -24.57 3.60 2.88
N ARG A 319 -24.06 3.05 1.78
CA ARG A 319 -24.42 1.74 1.24
C ARG A 319 -23.23 1.12 0.51
N ALA A 320 -23.12 -0.21 0.56
CA ALA A 320 -22.01 -0.92 -0.08
C ALA A 320 -22.23 -1.14 -1.58
N CYS A 321 -23.49 -1.30 -1.99
CA CYS A 321 -23.92 -1.61 -3.34
C CYS A 321 -25.06 -0.66 -3.74
N SER A 322 -25.01 -0.17 -4.97
CA SER A 322 -25.99 0.78 -5.50
C SER A 322 -27.42 0.21 -5.59
N GLN A 323 -27.56 -1.11 -5.56
CA GLN A 323 -28.84 -1.83 -5.53
C GLN A 323 -29.43 -1.99 -4.13
N THR A 324 -28.70 -1.58 -3.08
CA THR A 324 -29.19 -1.57 -1.70
C THR A 324 -29.76 -0.19 -1.34
N SER A 325 -30.71 -0.18 -0.39
CA SER A 325 -31.31 1.06 0.12
C SER A 325 -30.24 2.00 0.67
N GLU A 326 -30.44 3.31 0.47
CA GLU A 326 -29.59 4.32 1.10
C GLU A 326 -29.61 4.15 2.63
N GLY A 327 -28.43 4.31 3.25
CA GLY A 327 -28.25 4.18 4.69
C GLY A 327 -28.23 2.75 5.23
N ALA A 328 -28.32 1.73 4.37
CA ALA A 328 -28.33 0.33 4.78
C ALA A 328 -27.02 -0.12 5.47
N ARG A 329 -25.95 0.69 5.41
CA ARG A 329 -24.66 0.41 6.05
C ARG A 329 -24.08 1.62 6.81
N THR A 330 -24.91 2.55 7.26
CA THR A 330 -24.45 3.69 8.08
C THR A 330 -23.79 3.19 9.37
N GLY A 331 -22.52 3.56 9.58
CA GLY A 331 -21.71 3.10 10.71
C GLY A 331 -21.25 1.64 10.61
N ASP A 332 -21.46 0.99 9.45
CA ASP A 332 -21.15 -0.43 9.22
C ASP A 332 -20.61 -0.67 7.81
N LEU A 333 -19.96 0.34 7.20
CA LEU A 333 -19.23 0.19 5.93
C LEU A 333 -17.80 0.70 6.08
N LYS A 334 -16.85 -0.20 5.87
CA LYS A 334 -15.42 0.13 5.81
C LYS A 334 -15.11 0.76 4.45
N LYS A 335 -14.70 2.03 4.44
CA LYS A 335 -14.26 2.73 3.23
C LYS A 335 -12.91 2.18 2.79
N HIS A 336 -12.71 2.09 1.49
CA HIS A 336 -11.50 1.52 0.90
C HIS A 336 -10.46 2.62 0.61
N GLU A 337 -10.26 3.54 1.56
CA GLU A 337 -9.36 4.69 1.39
C GLU A 337 -7.90 4.25 1.24
N PHE A 338 -7.47 3.29 2.08
CA PHE A 338 -6.12 2.70 2.08
C PHE A 338 -4.96 3.72 2.09
N ALA A 339 -5.22 4.95 2.54
CA ALA A 339 -4.18 5.96 2.59
C ALA A 339 -3.20 5.65 3.72
N GLY A 340 -1.96 6.08 3.50
CA GLY A 340 -0.94 6.19 4.53
C GLY A 340 -0.25 7.53 4.37
N GLY A 341 1.05 7.61 4.68
CA GLY A 341 1.80 8.87 4.57
C GLY A 341 2.19 9.32 3.15
N ASN A 342 1.60 8.76 2.08
CA ASN A 342 1.97 9.07 0.69
C ASN A 342 0.92 9.97 0.03
N SER A 343 1.09 11.29 0.18
CA SER A 343 0.30 12.28 -0.56
C SER A 343 0.91 12.65 -1.92
N TRP A 344 2.20 12.36 -2.12
CA TRP A 344 2.94 12.81 -3.30
C TRP A 344 2.68 11.97 -4.55
N MET A 345 2.79 10.63 -4.46
CA MET A 345 2.60 9.79 -5.65
C MET A 345 1.18 9.89 -6.22
N PRO A 346 0.10 9.90 -5.41
CA PRO A 346 -1.24 10.18 -5.94
C PRO A 346 -1.32 11.52 -6.69
N ALA A 347 -0.62 12.56 -6.25
CA ALA A 347 -0.55 13.84 -6.98
C ALA A 347 0.21 13.74 -8.30
N VAL A 348 1.30 12.97 -8.34
CA VAL A 348 2.02 12.66 -9.58
C VAL A 348 1.11 11.93 -10.56
N LEU A 349 0.48 10.83 -10.12
CA LEU A 349 -0.43 10.01 -10.92
C LEU A 349 -1.62 10.82 -11.45
N LYS A 350 -2.19 11.68 -10.60
CA LYS A 350 -3.21 12.65 -11.02
C LYS A 350 -2.73 13.52 -12.17
N ASN A 351 -1.55 14.12 -12.04
CA ASN A 351 -1.02 15.03 -13.05
C ASN A 351 -0.73 14.32 -14.39
N ILE A 352 -0.16 13.11 -14.34
CA ILE A 352 0.29 12.43 -15.56
C ILE A 352 -0.79 11.54 -16.21
N TYR A 353 -1.76 11.02 -15.45
CA TYR A 353 -2.77 10.08 -15.94
C TYR A 353 -4.20 10.43 -15.56
N GLY A 354 -4.43 11.42 -14.68
CA GLY A 354 -5.74 11.70 -14.10
C GLY A 354 -6.82 11.92 -15.15
N ASP A 355 -6.55 12.73 -16.16
CA ASP A 355 -7.52 13.06 -17.22
C ASP A 355 -7.87 11.84 -18.08
N ASP A 356 -6.87 11.04 -18.48
CA ASP A 356 -7.08 9.82 -19.27
C ASP A 356 -7.88 8.76 -18.50
N LEU A 357 -7.69 8.73 -17.17
CA LEU A 357 -8.29 7.76 -16.27
C LEU A 357 -9.67 8.18 -15.73
N SER A 358 -10.10 9.43 -15.97
CA SER A 358 -11.36 9.98 -15.43
C SER A 358 -12.55 9.87 -16.41
N ALA A 359 -12.59 8.80 -17.20
CA ALA A 359 -13.69 8.55 -18.13
C ALA A 359 -14.78 7.64 -17.51
N GLY A 360 -16.05 8.03 -17.64
CA GLY A 360 -17.20 7.24 -17.20
C GLY A 360 -17.70 7.60 -15.79
N ALA A 361 -18.15 6.60 -15.03
CA ALA A 361 -18.74 6.78 -13.70
C ALA A 361 -17.70 6.94 -12.56
N LEU A 362 -16.42 6.67 -12.83
CA LEU A 362 -15.32 6.79 -11.88
C LEU A 362 -14.44 7.98 -12.29
N ASP A 363 -14.62 9.11 -11.60
CA ASP A 363 -13.71 10.26 -11.69
C ASP A 363 -12.47 9.99 -10.83
N ARG A 364 -11.39 9.54 -11.47
CA ARG A 364 -10.12 9.26 -10.78
C ARG A 364 -9.37 10.52 -10.39
N ASN A 365 -9.57 11.65 -11.07
CA ASN A 365 -9.03 12.95 -10.64
C ASN A 365 -9.56 13.30 -9.24
N ALA A 366 -10.88 13.21 -9.05
CA ALA A 366 -11.51 13.42 -7.75
C ALA A 366 -11.07 12.38 -6.70
N ALA A 367 -10.91 11.12 -7.11
CA ALA A 367 -10.45 10.06 -6.20
C ALA A 367 -8.98 10.27 -5.75
N PHE A 368 -8.10 10.76 -6.64
CA PHE A 368 -6.75 11.15 -6.27
C PHE A 368 -6.77 12.33 -5.29
N ASP A 369 -7.59 13.36 -5.53
CA ASP A 369 -7.72 14.49 -4.58
C ASP A 369 -8.18 14.05 -3.20
N ARG A 370 -9.13 13.11 -3.13
CA ARG A 370 -9.55 12.47 -1.88
C ARG A 370 -8.37 11.78 -1.20
N THR A 371 -7.63 10.94 -1.92
CA THR A 371 -6.50 10.18 -1.38
C THR A 371 -5.39 11.10 -0.88
N ILE A 372 -5.05 12.15 -1.63
CA ILE A 372 -4.06 13.18 -1.25
C ILE A 372 -4.51 13.86 0.04
N THR A 373 -5.75 14.32 0.09
CA THR A 373 -6.31 15.02 1.25
C THR A 373 -6.33 14.12 2.48
N TYR A 374 -6.74 12.86 2.32
CA TYR A 374 -6.80 11.91 3.43
C TYR A 374 -5.40 11.52 3.93
N ALA A 375 -4.43 11.33 3.04
CA ALA A 375 -3.03 11.11 3.42
C ALA A 375 -2.45 12.30 4.21
N LEU A 376 -2.77 13.53 3.80
CA LEU A 376 -2.36 14.74 4.51
C LEU A 376 -3.02 14.83 5.89
N ASP A 377 -4.32 14.58 6.00
CA ASP A 377 -5.05 14.56 7.27
C ASP A 377 -4.46 13.52 8.24
N MET A 378 -4.21 12.30 7.75
CA MET A 378 -3.55 11.27 8.55
C MET A 378 -2.20 11.72 9.10
N LEU A 379 -1.36 12.34 8.26
CA LEU A 379 -0.04 12.84 8.68
C LEU A 379 -0.13 14.02 9.66
N GLN A 380 -1.05 14.94 9.43
CA GLN A 380 -1.15 16.20 10.18
C GLN A 380 -1.89 16.04 11.51
N ASN A 381 -2.90 15.17 11.56
CA ASN A 381 -3.85 15.14 12.66
C ASN A 381 -3.88 13.79 13.40
N ASN A 382 -3.51 12.68 12.75
CA ASN A 382 -3.77 11.34 13.31
C ASN A 382 -2.50 10.52 13.61
N SER A 383 -1.34 10.87 13.04
CA SER A 383 -0.13 10.03 13.14
C SER A 383 0.72 10.30 14.38
N ALA A 384 0.80 11.54 14.84
CA ALA A 384 1.62 11.91 15.98
C ALA A 384 1.06 13.10 16.75
N MET A 385 1.29 13.10 18.07
CA MET A 385 1.13 14.28 18.91
C MET A 385 2.51 14.89 19.15
N ILE A 386 2.65 16.20 18.90
CA ILE A 386 3.91 16.91 19.09
C ILE A 386 3.71 18.02 20.12
N GLU A 387 4.49 17.95 21.19
CA GLU A 387 4.49 18.90 22.30
C GLU A 387 5.87 19.55 22.39
N ALA A 388 5.92 20.87 22.47
CA ALA A 388 7.16 21.61 22.69
C ALA A 388 7.00 22.50 23.92
N SER A 389 7.96 22.43 24.85
CA SER A 389 7.97 23.27 26.04
C SER A 389 9.35 23.86 26.29
N LEU A 390 9.36 25.12 26.73
CA LEU A 390 10.57 25.80 27.17
C LEU A 390 10.93 25.28 28.57
N VAL A 391 12.11 24.68 28.71
CA VAL A 391 12.62 24.20 29.99
C VAL A 391 13.30 25.35 30.74
N SER A 392 14.15 26.10 30.04
CA SER A 392 14.81 27.29 30.58
C SER A 392 15.22 28.22 29.44
N ALA A 393 15.25 29.53 29.69
CA ALA A 393 15.85 30.49 28.79
C ALA A 393 16.71 31.51 29.54
N THR A 394 17.82 31.86 28.93
CA THR A 394 18.66 33.01 29.24
C THR A 394 18.67 33.95 28.04
N VAL A 395 19.35 35.09 28.15
CA VAL A 395 19.51 36.03 27.04
C VAL A 395 20.26 35.42 25.84
N ALA A 396 21.08 34.39 26.07
CA ALA A 396 21.95 33.80 25.04
C ALA A 396 21.55 32.36 24.64
N GLN A 397 20.74 31.67 25.44
CA GLN A 397 20.45 30.25 25.23
C GLN A 397 19.05 29.90 25.71
N ALA A 398 18.35 29.07 24.93
CA ALA A 398 17.11 28.42 25.34
C ALA A 398 17.29 26.90 25.31
N GLN A 399 16.71 26.22 26.31
CA GLN A 399 16.56 24.77 26.30
C GLN A 399 15.08 24.46 26.04
N VAL A 400 14.80 23.78 24.93
CA VAL A 400 13.46 23.37 24.53
C VAL A 400 13.38 21.85 24.60
N LYS A 401 12.35 21.34 25.25
CA LYS A 401 12.01 19.91 25.22
C LYS A 401 10.94 19.71 24.16
N VAL A 402 11.22 18.84 23.19
CA VAL A 402 10.25 18.37 22.21
C VAL A 402 9.90 16.93 22.53
N LYS A 403 8.62 16.64 22.71
CA LYS A 403 8.08 15.30 22.90
C LYS A 403 7.22 14.96 21.69
N ILE A 404 7.50 13.82 21.07
CA ILE A 404 6.71 13.26 19.97
C ILE A 404 6.12 11.96 20.48
N THR A 405 4.79 11.86 20.45
CA THR A 405 4.08 10.60 20.72
C THR A 405 3.62 10.03 19.39
N ASN A 406 4.09 8.83 19.06
CA ASN A 406 3.59 8.07 17.91
C ASN A 406 2.19 7.53 18.25
N LEU A 407 1.21 7.86 17.42
CA LEU A 407 -0.17 7.41 17.56
C LEU A 407 -0.51 6.28 16.57
N THR A 408 0.48 5.80 15.81
CA THR A 408 0.33 4.70 14.87
C THR A 408 0.66 3.36 15.53
N GLY A 409 0.06 2.30 15.02
CA GLY A 409 0.33 0.94 15.47
C GLY A 409 1.69 0.39 15.07
N HIS A 410 2.47 1.09 14.26
CA HIS A 410 3.76 0.64 13.73
C HIS A 410 4.80 1.75 13.93
N LYS A 411 5.98 1.67 13.32
CA LYS A 411 6.92 2.80 13.35
C LYS A 411 6.35 4.00 12.61
N LEU A 412 6.78 5.20 12.98
CA LEU A 412 6.47 6.43 12.27
C LEU A 412 7.77 7.11 11.83
N PRO A 413 8.13 7.08 10.53
CA PRO A 413 7.46 6.37 9.43
C PRO A 413 7.70 4.85 9.41
N THR A 414 6.83 4.10 8.73
CA THR A 414 6.96 2.66 8.40
C THR A 414 6.94 2.44 6.88
N GLY A 415 7.20 1.22 6.41
CA GLY A 415 7.13 0.82 4.99
C GLY A 415 8.38 1.22 4.21
N TYR A 416 8.21 1.60 2.95
CA TYR A 416 9.25 2.05 2.00
C TYR A 416 10.48 2.74 2.65
N PRO A 417 11.58 2.01 2.88
CA PRO A 417 12.71 2.51 3.65
C PRO A 417 13.58 3.50 2.87
N GLU A 418 13.60 3.46 1.54
CA GLU A 418 14.48 4.29 0.72
C GLU A 418 14.00 5.74 0.56
N GLY A 419 12.70 6.01 0.75
CA GLY A 419 12.12 7.33 0.48
C GLY A 419 11.37 7.98 1.64
N ARG A 420 11.27 7.33 2.80
CA ARG A 420 10.55 7.90 3.96
C ARG A 420 11.52 8.48 4.98
N ARG A 421 11.38 9.78 5.22
CA ARG A 421 12.13 10.50 6.27
C ARG A 421 11.19 11.39 7.06
N MET A 422 11.41 11.44 8.36
CA MET A 422 10.81 12.41 9.28
C MET A 422 11.94 13.16 9.98
N TRP A 423 11.75 14.46 10.21
CA TRP A 423 12.65 15.30 10.99
C TRP A 423 11.84 16.35 11.74
N ILE A 424 12.47 17.01 12.71
CA ILE A 424 11.88 18.11 13.47
C ILE A 424 12.39 19.41 12.87
N ASN A 425 11.48 20.33 12.56
CA ASN A 425 11.79 21.72 12.28
C ASN A 425 11.40 22.56 13.49
N LEU A 426 12.39 23.14 14.18
CA LEU A 426 12.18 23.97 15.36
C LEU A 426 12.43 25.44 15.01
N GLN A 427 11.38 26.26 15.07
CA GLN A 427 11.46 27.70 14.83
C GLN A 427 11.25 28.48 16.13
N VAL A 428 12.19 29.36 16.46
CA VAL A 428 12.04 30.34 17.54
C VAL A 428 11.74 31.69 16.89
N ARG A 429 10.66 32.33 17.35
CA ARG A 429 10.20 33.63 16.85
C ARG A 429 10.09 34.63 17.97
N ASP A 430 10.33 35.90 17.68
CA ASP A 430 10.12 37.00 18.62
C ASP A 430 8.64 37.39 18.77
N ASN A 431 8.35 38.40 19.59
CA ASN A 431 6.98 38.89 19.84
C ASN A 431 6.33 39.53 18.60
N ALA A 432 7.11 39.91 17.59
CA ALA A 432 6.63 40.38 16.29
C ALA A 432 6.47 39.24 15.27
N ASN A 433 6.63 37.99 15.70
CA ASN A 433 6.60 36.77 14.89
C ASN A 433 7.78 36.65 13.87
N THR A 434 8.85 37.42 14.09
CA THR A 434 10.08 37.36 13.28
C THR A 434 10.87 36.11 13.66
N LEU A 435 11.32 35.33 12.67
CA LEU A 435 12.17 34.16 12.89
C LEU A 435 13.55 34.61 13.39
N ILE A 436 13.95 34.15 14.57
CA ILE A 436 15.26 34.48 15.18
C ILE A 436 16.20 33.27 15.25
N PHE A 437 15.66 32.05 15.23
CA PHE A 437 16.44 30.82 15.15
C PHE A 437 15.60 29.74 14.48
N GLU A 438 16.26 28.88 13.69
CA GLU A 438 15.65 27.71 13.08
C GLU A 438 16.64 26.54 13.10
N SER A 439 16.14 25.37 13.48
CA SER A 439 16.85 24.08 13.43
C SER A 439 16.03 23.12 12.56
N GLY A 440 16.72 22.27 11.78
CA GLY A 440 16.10 21.38 10.79
C GLY A 440 15.32 22.13 9.70
N ALA A 441 15.85 23.23 9.18
CA ALA A 441 15.25 24.00 8.09
C ALA A 441 15.24 23.17 6.80
N TYR A 442 14.10 23.14 6.11
CA TYR A 442 13.98 22.48 4.81
C TYR A 442 13.73 23.52 3.73
N ASP A 443 14.63 23.59 2.76
CA ASP A 443 14.47 24.42 1.58
C ASP A 443 13.71 23.63 0.51
N ALA A 444 12.45 24.03 0.27
CA ALA A 444 11.58 23.36 -0.69
C ALA A 444 12.04 23.54 -2.16
N ALA A 445 12.85 24.55 -2.48
CA ALA A 445 13.34 24.77 -3.84
C ALA A 445 14.56 23.89 -4.15
N THR A 446 15.45 23.69 -3.17
CA THR A 446 16.67 22.89 -3.35
C THR A 446 16.55 21.46 -2.82
N ALA A 447 15.47 21.16 -2.09
CA ALA A 447 15.26 19.91 -1.35
C ALA A 447 16.35 19.62 -0.32
N ILE A 448 17.02 20.67 0.19
CA ILE A 448 18.08 20.55 1.18
C ILE A 448 17.47 20.67 2.58
N LEU A 449 17.70 19.64 3.40
CA LEU A 449 17.50 19.69 4.84
C LEU A 449 18.80 20.15 5.50
N THR A 450 18.78 21.28 6.20
CA THR A 450 19.94 21.77 6.94
C THR A 450 20.25 20.82 8.10
N ASN A 451 21.54 20.48 8.25
CA ASN A 451 21.99 19.74 9.42
C ASN A 451 22.03 20.70 10.61
N ASP A 452 21.56 20.24 11.77
CA ASP A 452 21.76 20.97 13.01
C ASP A 452 23.27 21.05 13.32
N SER A 453 23.73 22.23 13.71
CA SER A 453 25.13 22.51 14.09
C SER A 453 25.45 22.09 15.52
#